data_AF-A0A6P1ZIS0-F1
#
_entry.id   AF-A0A6P1ZIS0-F1
#
_cell.length_a   1.000
_cell.length_b   1.000
_cell.length_c   1.000
_cell.angle_alpha   90.00
_cell.angle_beta   90.00
_cell.angle_gamma   90.00
#
_symmetry.space_group_name_H-M   'P 1'
#
loop_
_entity.id
_entity.type
_entity.pdbx_description
1 polymer ?
#
loop_
_entity_poly.entity_id
_entity_poly.type
_entity_poly.pdbx_seq_one_letter_code
_entity_poly.pdbx_strand_id
1 'polypeptide(L)'
;MRIPTSILITVLMILWALSIAGCDGVYRQPANAEVASVPYNEQSLWNLYRARDYMAQGRYEIAREHLALARSSARTQEMQQLLDREMASVNAAIRSRR
;
A
#
# COMPACT_ATOMS: atom_id res chain seq x y z
N MET A 1 -20.23 -24.41 -47.31
CA MET A 1 -21.24 -24.69 -46.26
C MET A 1 -21.66 -23.36 -45.65
N ARG A 2 -22.93 -22.94 -45.81
CA ARG A 2 -23.44 -21.66 -45.29
C ARG A 2 -24.01 -21.91 -43.90
N ILE A 3 -23.36 -21.38 -42.87
CA ILE A 3 -23.87 -21.44 -41.50
C ILE A 3 -25.12 -20.54 -41.45
N PRO A 4 -26.29 -21.06 -41.07
CA PRO A 4 -27.51 -20.26 -41.04
C PRO A 4 -27.35 -19.17 -39.96
N THR A 5 -27.66 -17.94 -40.35
CA THR A 5 -27.51 -16.73 -39.51
C THR A 5 -28.24 -16.83 -38.18
N SER A 6 -29.32 -17.63 -38.14
CA SER A 6 -30.07 -17.96 -36.92
C SER A 6 -29.26 -18.71 -35.86
N ILE A 7 -28.28 -19.54 -36.24
CA ILE A 7 -27.37 -20.21 -35.28
C ILE A 7 -26.36 -19.22 -34.71
N LEU A 8 -25.92 -18.24 -35.51
CA LEU A 8 -24.97 -17.23 -35.05
C LEU A 8 -25.61 -16.29 -34.01
N ILE A 9 -26.90 -15.97 -34.18
CA ILE A 9 -27.66 -15.12 -33.25
C ILE A 9 -27.91 -15.85 -31.91
N THR A 10 -28.25 -17.14 -31.94
CA THR A 10 -28.48 -17.90 -30.70
C THR A 10 -27.20 -18.09 -29.90
N VAL A 11 -26.07 -18.38 -30.55
CA VAL A 11 -24.77 -18.48 -29.88
C VAL A 11 -24.35 -17.13 -29.26
N LEU A 12 -24.59 -16.01 -29.97
CA LEU A 12 -24.30 -14.69 -29.45
C LEU A 12 -25.13 -14.35 -28.20
N MET A 13 -26.42 -14.67 -28.21
CA MET A 13 -27.31 -14.44 -27.05
C MET A 13 -26.89 -15.26 -25.82
N ILE A 14 -26.45 -16.51 -26.02
CA ILE A 14 -25.97 -17.36 -24.93
C ILE A 14 -24.66 -16.80 -24.34
N LEU A 15 -23.76 -16.28 -25.19
CA LEU A 15 -22.49 -15.68 -24.74
C LEU A 15 -22.70 -14.43 -23.86
N TRP A 16 -23.69 -13.61 -24.23
CA TRP A 16 -24.08 -12.43 -23.44
C TRP A 16 -24.69 -12.81 -22.10
N ALA A 17 -25.53 -13.85 -22.05
CA ALA A 17 -26.13 -14.32 -20.80
C ALA A 17 -25.08 -14.87 -19.81
N LEU A 18 -24.05 -15.57 -20.28
CA LEU A 18 -22.96 -16.07 -19.42
C LEU A 18 -22.10 -14.96 -18.81
N SER A 19 -22.02 -13.80 -19.48
CA SER A 19 -21.17 -12.68 -19.02
C SER A 19 -21.73 -11.97 -17.78
N ILE A 20 -23.03 -12.13 -17.48
CA ILE A 20 -23.70 -11.47 -16.35
C ILE A 20 -23.62 -12.34 -15.08
N ALA A 21 -23.44 -13.66 -15.23
CA ALA A 21 -23.37 -14.60 -14.10
C ALA A 21 -22.00 -14.66 -13.40
N GLY A 22 -20.99 -13.92 -13.90
CA GLY A 22 -19.65 -13.86 -13.33
C GLY A 22 -19.42 -12.77 -12.28
N CYS A 23 -20.44 -11.95 -11.99
CA CYS A 23 -20.36 -10.87 -11.00
C CYS A 23 -20.91 -11.31 -9.62
N ASP A 24 -20.58 -12.52 -9.16
CA ASP A 24 -20.62 -12.78 -7.72
C ASP A 24 -19.42 -12.08 -7.09
N GLY A 25 -19.62 -10.78 -6.83
CA GLY A 25 -18.71 -9.99 -6.05
C GLY A 25 -18.52 -10.69 -4.72
N VAL A 26 -17.31 -11.21 -4.50
CA VAL A 26 -16.84 -11.68 -3.21
C VAL A 26 -16.84 -10.47 -2.27
N TYR A 27 -18.01 -10.12 -1.74
CA TYR A 27 -18.16 -9.24 -0.59
C TYR A 27 -17.62 -10.01 0.60
N ARG A 28 -16.29 -10.01 0.70
CA ARG A 28 -15.58 -10.46 1.88
C ARG A 28 -15.96 -9.48 2.98
N GLN A 29 -16.97 -9.86 3.76
CA GLN A 29 -17.36 -9.18 4.97
C GLN A 29 -16.07 -8.97 5.78
N PRO A 30 -15.67 -7.73 6.11
CA PRO A 30 -14.49 -7.52 6.92
C PRO A 30 -14.82 -8.11 8.28
N ALA A 31 -14.38 -9.36 8.51
CA ALA A 31 -14.40 -9.98 9.82
C ALA A 31 -13.74 -8.97 10.74
N ASN A 32 -14.51 -8.48 11.72
CA ASN A 32 -14.15 -7.45 12.68
C ASN A 32 -12.65 -7.48 12.91
N ALA A 33 -11.93 -6.66 12.15
CA ALA A 33 -10.49 -6.58 12.28
C ALA A 33 -10.36 -5.89 13.61
N GLU A 34 -10.12 -6.68 14.65
CA GLU A 34 -9.63 -6.21 15.91
C GLU A 34 -8.41 -5.39 15.54
N VAL A 35 -8.62 -4.08 15.45
CA VAL A 35 -7.59 -3.12 15.09
C VAL A 35 -6.66 -3.19 16.28
N ALA A 36 -5.68 -4.07 16.20
CA ALA A 36 -4.65 -4.21 17.19
C ALA A 36 -4.14 -2.80 17.41
N SER A 37 -4.47 -2.23 18.57
CA SER A 37 -4.08 -0.88 18.92
C SER A 37 -2.57 -0.91 19.00
N VAL A 38 -1.94 -0.55 17.89
CA VAL A 38 -0.50 -0.58 17.77
C VAL A 38 0.02 0.38 18.84
N PRO A 39 0.95 -0.02 19.73
CA PRO A 39 1.43 0.82 20.83
C PRO A 39 2.26 2.03 20.35
N TYR A 40 2.29 2.28 19.05
CA TYR A 40 3.02 3.36 18.42
C TYR A 40 2.13 4.58 18.26
N ASN A 41 2.72 5.76 18.48
CA ASN A 41 2.05 7.02 18.24
C ASN A 41 1.70 7.14 16.75
N GLU A 42 0.44 7.41 16.43
CA GLU A 42 -0.06 7.58 15.07
C GLU A 42 0.80 8.56 14.25
N GLN A 43 1.26 9.63 14.89
CA GLN A 43 2.08 10.65 14.24
C GLN A 43 3.49 10.15 13.89
N SER A 44 4.02 9.22 14.69
CA SER A 44 5.31 8.58 14.40
C SER A 44 5.21 7.63 13.20
N LEU A 45 4.11 6.86 13.13
CA LEU A 45 3.84 5.96 12.01
C LEU A 45 3.58 6.74 10.72
N TRP A 46 2.80 7.80 10.78
CA TRP A 46 2.47 8.59 9.61
C TRP A 46 3.68 9.32 9.02
N ASN A 47 4.55 9.87 9.89
CA ASN A 47 5.81 10.47 9.43
C ASN A 47 6.80 9.42 8.91
N LEU A 48 6.85 8.22 9.50
CA LEU A 48 7.63 7.10 8.94
C LEU A 48 7.14 6.70 7.55
N TYR A 49 5.82 6.61 7.36
CA TYR A 49 5.22 6.32 6.06
C TYR A 49 5.61 7.37 5.01
N ARG A 50 5.46 8.66 5.33
CA ARG A 50 5.88 9.74 4.41
C ARG A 50 7.37 9.72 4.12
N ALA A 51 8.21 9.45 5.12
CA ALA A 51 9.64 9.30 4.89
C ALA A 51 9.95 8.18 3.89
N ARG A 52 9.27 7.04 3.98
CA ARG A 52 9.42 5.92 3.05
C ARG A 52 8.98 6.25 1.63
N ASP A 53 7.89 7.00 1.48
CA ASP A 53 7.46 7.50 0.18
C ASP A 53 8.51 8.44 -0.44
N TYR A 54 9.05 9.38 0.35
CA TYR A 54 10.13 10.25 -0.14
C TYR A 54 11.44 9.50 -0.43
N MET A 55 11.76 8.44 0.31
CA MET A 55 12.88 7.56 -0.01
C MET A 55 12.67 6.85 -1.35
N ALA A 56 11.47 6.36 -1.63
CA ALA A 56 11.12 5.72 -2.90
C ALA A 56 11.24 6.70 -4.08
N GLN A 57 10.93 7.97 -3.86
CA GLN A 57 11.12 9.06 -4.82
C GLN A 57 12.60 9.52 -4.94
N GLY A 58 13.52 8.97 -4.14
CA GLY A 58 14.93 9.36 -4.12
C GLY A 58 15.22 10.72 -3.46
N ARG A 59 14.25 11.27 -2.71
CA ARG A 59 14.31 12.56 -2.02
C ARG A 59 14.74 12.38 -0.56
N TYR A 60 15.99 11.94 -0.38
CA TYR A 60 16.49 11.50 0.93
C TYR A 60 16.60 12.60 2.01
N GLU A 61 16.85 13.86 1.62
CA GLU A 61 16.90 14.97 2.58
C GLU A 61 15.54 15.19 3.27
N ILE A 62 14.47 15.15 2.49
CA ILE A 62 13.09 15.32 2.99
C ILE A 62 12.65 14.09 3.77
N ALA A 63 13.06 12.89 3.33
CA ALA A 63 12.85 11.68 4.10
C ALA A 63 13.51 11.78 5.49
N ARG A 64 14.72 12.35 5.59
CA ARG A 64 15.42 12.56 6.86
C ARG A 64 14.66 13.50 7.79
N GLU A 65 14.12 14.59 7.28
CA GLU A 65 13.30 15.52 8.07
C GLU A 65 12.05 14.81 8.64
N HIS A 66 11.35 14.03 7.82
CA HIS A 66 10.19 13.27 8.28
C HIS A 66 10.57 12.18 9.29
N LEU A 67 11.71 11.52 9.16
CA LEU A 67 12.19 10.57 10.17
C LEU A 67 12.54 11.26 11.49
N ALA A 68 13.11 12.47 11.45
CA ALA A 68 13.38 13.25 12.66
C ALA A 68 12.08 13.64 13.37
N LEU A 69 11.05 14.06 12.62
CA LEU A 69 9.71 14.32 13.16
C LEU A 69 9.08 13.04 13.75
N ALA A 70 9.17 11.92 13.03
CA ALA A 70 8.70 10.62 13.53
C ALA A 70 9.35 10.27 14.87
N ARG A 71 10.67 10.46 14.97
CA ARG A 71 11.46 10.18 16.18
C ARG A 71 11.04 11.05 17.36
N SER A 72 10.82 12.34 17.13
CA SER A 72 10.35 13.27 18.18
C SER A 72 8.98 12.87 18.76
N SER A 73 8.13 12.26 17.95
CA SER A 73 6.79 11.81 18.36
C SER A 73 6.75 10.38 18.90
N ALA A 74 7.84 9.62 18.78
CA ALA A 74 7.91 8.22 19.20
C ALA A 74 7.98 8.09 20.72
N ARG A 75 6.99 7.41 21.31
CA ARG A 75 6.88 7.21 22.77
C ARG A 75 7.52 5.91 23.27
N THR A 76 7.71 4.93 22.39
CA THR A 76 8.27 3.62 22.72
C THR A 76 9.71 3.51 22.29
N GLN A 77 10.53 2.82 23.11
CA GLN A 77 11.95 2.60 22.81
C GLN A 77 12.14 1.77 21.53
N GLU A 78 11.28 0.79 21.27
CA GLU A 78 11.31 -0.01 20.04
C GLU A 78 11.14 0.85 18.78
N MET A 79 10.19 1.79 18.79
CA MET A 79 9.97 2.69 17.66
C MET A 79 11.15 3.64 17.47
N GLN A 80 11.74 4.14 18.56
CA GLN A 80 12.94 4.97 18.47
C GLN A 80 14.12 4.20 17.85
N GLN A 81 14.34 2.95 18.25
CA GLN A 81 15.39 2.10 17.66
C GLN A 81 15.14 1.81 16.17
N LEU A 82 13.89 1.54 15.79
CA LEU A 82 13.52 1.35 14.38
C LEU A 82 13.83 2.61 13.57
N LEU A 83 13.42 3.78 14.08
CA LEU A 83 13.64 5.06 13.42
C LEU A 83 15.13 5.44 13.34
N ASP A 84 15.94 5.07 14.34
CA ASP A 84 17.41 5.26 14.28
C ASP A 84 18.05 4.45 13.17
N ARG A 85 17.65 3.18 13.00
CA ARG A 85 18.16 2.33 11.92
C ARG A 85 17.77 2.90 10.55
N GLU A 86 16.54 3.36 10.41
CA GLU A 86 16.06 3.96 9.16
C GLU A 86 16.78 5.30 8.88
N MET A 87 17.03 6.13 9.89
CA MET A 87 17.84 7.34 9.73
C MET A 87 19.27 7.02 9.31
N ALA A 88 19.88 5.97 9.86
CA ALA A 88 21.23 5.56 9.50
C ALA A 88 21.31 5.11 8.02
N SER A 89 20.30 4.38 7.53
CA SER A 89 20.24 3.95 6.12
C SER A 89 20.06 5.15 5.17
N VAL A 90 19.17 6.10 5.51
CA VAL A 90 18.99 7.34 4.75
C VAL A 90 20.27 8.17 4.71
N ASN A 91 20.95 8.34 5.85
CA ASN A 91 22.21 9.07 5.90
C ASN A 91 23.32 8.39 5.08
N ALA A 92 23.35 7.06 5.02
CA ALA A 92 24.25 6.33 4.13
C ALA A 92 23.92 6.60 2.66
N ALA A 93 22.64 6.57 2.28
CA ALA A 93 22.19 6.88 0.92
C ALA A 93 22.55 8.31 0.50
N ILE A 94 22.35 9.29 1.38
CA ILE A 94 22.76 10.69 1.13
C ILE A 94 24.28 10.77 0.90
N ARG A 95 25.08 10.13 1.77
CA ARG A 95 26.54 10.10 1.62
C ARG A 95 27.00 9.44 0.33
N SER A 96 26.35 8.36 -0.11
CA SER A 96 26.71 7.68 -1.36
C SER A 96 26.42 8.49 -2.63
N ARG A 97 25.53 9.48 -2.55
CA ARG A 97 25.16 10.34 -3.68
C ARG A 97 25.95 11.64 -3.76
N ARG A 98 26.76 11.94 -2.75
CA ARG A 98 27.58 13.14 -2.66
C ARG A 98 29.00 12.83 -3.08
#